data_AF-A0A957XKH1-F1
#
_entry.id   AF-A0A957XKH1-F1
#
_cell.length_a   1.000
_cell.length_b   1.000
_cell.length_c   1.000
_cell.angle_alpha   90.00
_cell.angle_beta   90.00
_cell.angle_gamma   90.00
#
_symmetry.space_group_name_H-M   'P 1'
#
loop_
_entity.id
_entity.type
_entity.pdbx_description
1 polymer ?
#
loop_
_entity_poly.entity_id
_entity_poly.type
_entity_poly.pdbx_seq_one_letter_code
_entity_poly.pdbx_strand_id
1 'polypeptide(L)'
;MGNSQEAYLQLIASGSNAYVRNLAGAEQAIERGQFNVAKVLRAAAHTQRTLAMQAARQVADTLSAQELLGMIADELDQIQAASGLNDAARMSLASIVERSLTSLEDNPDILEKDVSIIIMGCYNCGVLTEESQIELCPHCGALAVELEWFGPFYAETSEHLGQLTPDAIITTLEQIPDQVANAIEGVDEAVLSHKPSADEWCVKEIMAHMFETDHAFIERTSTILAAEGVPALPRAKPPWKLHEGKGYEAYSPYQLLTTMQDVRAESLALVRSLSPQDWVRQGTLMGSVSSVLDLGTWVANHDKGHLAQIKRLCGK
;
A
#
# COMPACT_ATOMS: atom_id res chain seq x y z
N MET A 1 -27.30 15.48 -8.10
CA MET A 1 -25.96 15.10 -7.62
C MET A 1 -25.88 15.06 -6.08
N GLY A 2 -26.58 15.95 -5.33
CA GLY A 2 -26.54 15.91 -3.84
C GLY A 2 -27.13 14.65 -3.16
N ASN A 3 -28.22 14.07 -3.70
CA ASN A 3 -28.90 12.91 -3.08
C ASN A 3 -28.06 11.62 -3.07
N SER A 4 -27.17 11.42 -4.07
CA SER A 4 -26.30 10.23 -4.13
C SER A 4 -25.11 10.32 -3.17
N GLN A 5 -24.53 11.51 -3.00
CA GLN A 5 -23.37 11.71 -2.13
C GLN A 5 -23.76 11.56 -0.65
N GLU A 6 -24.89 12.15 -0.24
CA GLU A 6 -25.41 12.00 1.12
C GLU A 6 -25.71 10.52 1.46
N ALA A 7 -26.29 9.79 0.50
CA ALA A 7 -26.52 8.36 0.66
C ALA A 7 -25.22 7.55 0.82
N TYR A 8 -24.17 7.89 0.06
CA TYR A 8 -22.86 7.24 0.23
C TYR A 8 -22.24 7.54 1.59
N LEU A 9 -22.27 8.80 2.05
CA LEU A 9 -21.76 9.18 3.37
C LEU A 9 -22.51 8.45 4.50
N GLN A 10 -23.83 8.33 4.39
CA GLN A 10 -24.63 7.56 5.34
C GLN A 10 -24.27 6.06 5.34
N LEU A 11 -24.01 5.48 4.15
CA LEU A 11 -23.59 4.09 4.03
C LEU A 11 -22.20 3.86 4.61
N ILE A 12 -21.26 4.79 4.42
CA ILE A 12 -19.93 4.76 5.03
C ILE A 12 -20.08 4.73 6.56
N ALA A 13 -20.78 5.70 7.14
CA ALA A 13 -20.95 5.79 8.59
C ALA A 13 -21.64 4.55 9.20
N SER A 14 -22.74 4.10 8.58
CA SER A 14 -23.49 2.94 9.07
C SER A 14 -22.71 1.63 8.92
N GLY A 15 -21.98 1.47 7.81
CA GLY A 15 -21.15 0.29 7.55
C GLY A 15 -19.92 0.22 8.47
N SER A 16 -19.23 1.33 8.71
CA SER A 16 -18.11 1.41 9.66
C SER A 16 -18.56 1.05 11.08
N ASN A 17 -19.67 1.62 11.54
CA ASN A 17 -20.24 1.28 12.85
C ASN A 17 -20.64 -0.20 12.96
N ALA A 18 -21.24 -0.74 11.89
CA ALA A 18 -21.67 -2.13 11.88
C ALA A 18 -20.48 -3.10 11.84
N TYR A 19 -19.41 -2.77 11.11
CA TYR A 19 -18.17 -3.53 11.06
C TYR A 19 -17.57 -3.70 12.46
N VAL A 20 -17.33 -2.59 13.17
CA VAL A 20 -16.74 -2.61 14.52
C VAL A 20 -17.64 -3.36 15.51
N ARG A 21 -18.95 -3.03 15.55
CA ARG A 21 -19.92 -3.68 16.44
C ARG A 21 -19.96 -5.20 16.26
N ASN A 22 -19.96 -5.67 15.02
CA ASN A 22 -20.09 -7.09 14.73
C ASN A 22 -18.83 -7.87 15.12
N LEU A 23 -17.64 -7.31 14.97
CA LEU A 23 -16.40 -7.95 15.41
C LEU A 23 -16.35 -8.10 16.93
N ALA A 24 -16.64 -7.02 17.67
CA ALA A 24 -16.75 -7.08 19.14
C ALA A 24 -17.84 -8.08 19.59
N GLY A 25 -18.98 -8.11 18.89
CA GLY A 25 -20.03 -9.09 19.14
C GLY A 25 -19.59 -10.54 18.87
N ALA A 26 -18.70 -10.77 17.90
CA ALA A 26 -18.18 -12.09 17.58
C ALA A 26 -17.24 -12.62 18.67
N GLU A 27 -16.41 -11.76 19.26
CA GLU A 27 -15.57 -12.09 20.43
C GLU A 27 -16.43 -12.51 21.62
N GLN A 28 -17.44 -11.69 21.95
CA GLN A 28 -18.41 -11.99 23.01
C GLN A 28 -19.19 -13.29 22.76
N ALA A 29 -19.53 -13.59 21.51
CA ALA A 29 -20.18 -14.84 21.14
C ALA A 29 -19.26 -16.04 21.37
N ILE A 30 -17.94 -15.93 21.15
CA ILE A 30 -16.97 -17.00 21.44
C ILE A 30 -16.89 -17.29 22.94
N GLU A 31 -16.80 -16.25 23.76
CA GLU A 31 -16.77 -16.40 25.24
C GLU A 31 -18.01 -17.14 25.77
N ARG A 32 -19.13 -17.06 25.04
CA ARG A 32 -20.39 -17.75 25.35
C ARG A 32 -20.53 -19.13 24.68
N GLY A 33 -19.51 -19.62 23.98
CA GLY A 33 -19.55 -20.88 23.23
C GLY A 33 -20.39 -20.86 21.95
N GLN A 34 -20.76 -19.69 21.46
CA GLN A 34 -21.66 -19.50 20.31
C GLN A 34 -20.88 -19.34 18.98
N PHE A 35 -20.07 -20.34 18.62
CA PHE A 35 -19.19 -20.27 17.44
C PHE A 35 -19.92 -19.97 16.12
N ASN A 36 -21.14 -20.48 15.94
CA ASN A 36 -21.93 -20.19 14.74
C ASN A 36 -22.41 -18.74 14.68
N VAL A 37 -22.77 -18.14 15.82
CA VAL A 37 -23.11 -16.71 15.91
C VAL A 37 -21.87 -15.89 15.59
N ALA A 38 -20.72 -16.20 16.20
CA ALA A 38 -19.47 -15.52 15.92
C ALA A 38 -19.08 -15.56 14.44
N LYS A 39 -19.20 -16.72 13.79
CA LYS A 39 -18.95 -16.87 12.34
C LYS A 39 -19.86 -15.98 11.50
N VAL A 40 -21.16 -15.95 11.80
CA VAL A 40 -22.12 -15.10 11.07
C VAL A 40 -21.82 -13.62 11.28
N LEU A 41 -21.48 -13.21 12.51
CA LEU A 41 -21.12 -11.82 12.82
C LEU A 41 -19.86 -11.37 12.07
N ARG A 42 -18.82 -12.22 12.00
CA ARG A 42 -17.61 -11.92 11.20
C ARG A 42 -17.93 -11.80 9.70
N ALA A 43 -18.75 -12.70 9.16
CA ALA A 43 -19.17 -12.64 7.77
C ALA A 43 -19.99 -11.36 7.47
N ALA A 44 -20.89 -10.98 8.38
CA ALA A 44 -21.64 -9.73 8.28
C ALA A 44 -20.73 -8.50 8.35
N ALA A 45 -19.75 -8.50 9.26
CA ALA A 45 -18.74 -7.44 9.38
C ALA A 45 -17.97 -7.26 8.05
N HIS A 46 -17.53 -8.38 7.45
CA HIS A 46 -16.86 -8.36 6.15
C HIS A 46 -17.72 -7.69 5.06
N THR A 47 -18.95 -8.15 4.85
CA THR A 47 -19.83 -7.58 3.82
C THR A 47 -20.11 -6.09 4.06
N GLN A 48 -20.35 -5.70 5.31
CA GLN A 48 -20.65 -4.30 5.64
C GLN A 48 -19.45 -3.38 5.44
N ARG A 49 -18.24 -3.84 5.78
CA ARG A 49 -17.00 -3.13 5.46
C ARG A 49 -16.84 -2.97 3.94
N THR A 50 -17.04 -4.04 3.16
CA THR A 50 -16.92 -4.00 1.71
C THR A 50 -17.88 -2.99 1.07
N LEU A 51 -19.15 -2.97 1.51
CA LEU A 51 -20.14 -2.00 1.01
C LEU A 51 -19.78 -0.56 1.39
N ALA A 52 -19.32 -0.34 2.63
CA ALA A 52 -18.84 0.98 3.08
C ALA A 52 -17.65 1.46 2.25
N MET A 53 -16.67 0.59 2.00
CA MET A 53 -15.51 0.92 1.17
C MET A 53 -15.90 1.20 -0.29
N GLN A 54 -16.85 0.45 -0.86
CA GLN A 54 -17.35 0.72 -2.21
C GLN A 54 -18.01 2.09 -2.29
N ALA A 55 -18.80 2.48 -1.27
CA ALA A 55 -19.37 3.81 -1.16
C ALA A 55 -18.30 4.89 -0.99
N ALA A 56 -17.30 4.67 -0.14
CA ALA A 56 -16.17 5.57 0.05
C ALA A 56 -15.43 5.83 -1.26
N ARG A 57 -15.18 4.80 -2.08
CA ARG A 57 -14.56 4.94 -3.41
C ARG A 57 -15.36 5.83 -4.37
N GLN A 58 -16.68 5.96 -4.21
CA GLN A 58 -17.49 6.85 -5.06
C GLN A 58 -17.33 8.33 -4.70
N VAL A 59 -16.78 8.62 -3.53
CA VAL A 59 -16.59 10.00 -3.02
C VAL A 59 -15.13 10.32 -2.70
N ALA A 60 -14.21 9.34 -2.79
CA ALA A 60 -12.80 9.51 -2.46
C ALA A 60 -12.07 10.43 -3.44
N ASP A 61 -12.37 10.34 -4.74
CA ASP A 61 -11.70 11.12 -5.80
C ASP A 61 -11.93 12.64 -5.69
N THR A 62 -12.77 13.09 -4.75
CA THR A 62 -13.03 14.52 -4.51
C THR A 62 -12.17 15.14 -3.43
N LEU A 63 -11.39 14.35 -2.68
CA LEU A 63 -10.61 14.85 -1.53
C LEU A 63 -9.11 14.81 -1.81
N SER A 64 -8.42 15.90 -1.48
CA SER A 64 -6.96 15.96 -1.47
C SER A 64 -6.37 15.22 -0.27
N ALA A 65 -5.06 14.91 -0.32
CA ALA A 65 -4.35 14.33 0.82
C ALA A 65 -4.41 15.25 2.05
N GLN A 66 -4.29 16.57 1.87
CA GLN A 66 -4.43 17.53 2.98
C GLN A 66 -5.84 17.53 3.57
N GLU A 67 -6.89 17.43 2.75
CA GLU A 67 -8.28 17.35 3.24
C GLU A 67 -8.52 16.08 4.04
N LEU A 68 -8.03 14.92 3.56
CA LEU A 68 -8.14 13.65 4.28
C LEU A 68 -7.41 13.69 5.63
N LEU A 69 -6.19 14.19 5.67
CA LEU A 69 -5.41 14.32 6.91
C LEU A 69 -6.04 15.35 7.87
N GLY A 70 -6.58 16.44 7.34
CA GLY A 70 -7.31 17.45 8.12
C GLY A 70 -8.57 16.87 8.79
N MET A 71 -9.34 16.05 8.07
CA MET A 71 -10.48 15.34 8.64
C MET A 71 -10.05 14.42 9.80
N ILE A 72 -8.93 13.70 9.66
CA ILE A 72 -8.40 12.86 10.76
C ILE A 72 -8.03 13.73 11.97
N ALA A 73 -7.40 14.89 11.77
CA ALA A 73 -7.07 15.79 12.86
C ALA A 73 -8.34 16.27 13.61
N ASP A 74 -9.36 16.71 12.87
CA ASP A 74 -10.65 17.14 13.44
C ASP A 74 -11.35 16.02 14.23
N GLU A 75 -11.30 14.79 13.73
CA GLU A 75 -11.86 13.60 14.40
C GLU A 75 -11.12 13.29 15.72
N LEU A 76 -9.80 13.40 15.75
CA LEU A 76 -9.00 13.17 16.96
C LEU A 76 -9.28 14.21 18.04
N ASP A 77 -9.53 15.47 17.66
CA ASP A 77 -9.91 16.52 18.60
C ASP A 77 -11.31 16.28 19.21
N GLN A 78 -12.24 15.74 18.42
CA GLN A 78 -13.57 15.37 18.91
C GLN A 78 -13.53 14.19 19.89
N ILE A 79 -12.66 13.18 19.65
CA ILE A 79 -12.49 12.02 20.52
C ILE A 79 -11.99 12.44 21.92
N GLN A 80 -11.11 13.44 21.99
CA GLN A 80 -10.59 13.98 23.26
C GLN A 80 -11.70 14.51 24.18
N ALA A 81 -12.77 15.05 23.60
CA ALA A 81 -13.89 15.58 24.38
C ALA A 81 -14.80 14.49 24.96
N ALA A 82 -14.69 13.24 24.50
CA ALA A 82 -15.72 12.21 24.68
C ALA A 82 -15.30 10.98 25.50
N SER A 83 -14.02 10.73 25.82
CA SER A 83 -13.65 9.41 26.36
C SER A 83 -12.47 9.34 27.35
N GLY A 84 -12.53 8.37 28.27
CA GLY A 84 -11.41 7.91 29.11
C GLY A 84 -10.60 6.77 28.46
N LEU A 85 -10.47 6.80 27.14
CA LEU A 85 -9.67 5.84 26.35
C LEU A 85 -8.18 6.24 26.36
N ASN A 86 -7.33 5.37 25.82
CA ASN A 86 -5.87 5.56 25.81
C ASN A 86 -5.44 6.81 25.02
N ASP A 87 -5.13 7.88 25.73
CA ASP A 87 -4.66 9.16 25.15
C ASP A 87 -3.38 8.98 24.31
N ALA A 88 -2.53 7.99 24.63
CA ALA A 88 -1.27 7.77 23.92
C ALA A 88 -1.47 7.37 22.45
N ALA A 89 -2.48 6.57 22.14
CA ALA A 89 -2.77 6.16 20.75
C ALA A 89 -3.18 7.36 19.91
N ARG A 90 -4.14 8.14 20.43
CA ARG A 90 -4.60 9.39 19.82
C ARG A 90 -3.45 10.36 19.61
N MET A 91 -2.62 10.58 20.63
CA MET A 91 -1.46 11.47 20.56
C MET A 91 -0.43 11.00 19.52
N SER A 92 -0.15 9.69 19.44
CA SER A 92 0.78 9.15 18.45
C SER A 92 0.30 9.35 17.01
N LEU A 93 -0.99 9.17 16.74
CA LEU A 93 -1.58 9.43 15.43
C LEU A 93 -1.62 10.93 15.12
N ALA A 94 -2.03 11.77 16.09
CA ALA A 94 -2.07 13.22 15.92
C ALA A 94 -0.70 13.79 15.52
N SER A 95 0.38 13.32 16.16
CA SER A 95 1.74 13.76 15.82
C SER A 95 2.16 13.38 14.39
N ILE A 96 1.79 12.18 13.91
CA ILE A 96 2.05 11.76 12.53
C ILE A 96 1.25 12.62 11.55
N VAL A 97 -0.03 12.87 11.84
CA VAL A 97 -0.92 13.66 10.97
C VAL A 97 -0.45 15.12 10.88
N GLU A 98 -0.07 15.74 11.99
CA GLU A 98 0.44 17.12 12.03
C GLU A 98 1.73 17.29 11.21
N ARG A 99 2.68 16.35 11.35
CA ARG A 99 3.91 16.36 10.53
C ARG A 99 3.61 16.10 9.06
N SER A 100 2.65 15.23 8.75
CA SER A 100 2.22 14.95 7.38
C SER A 100 1.62 16.19 6.72
N LEU A 101 0.74 16.91 7.44
CA LEU A 101 0.16 18.16 6.97
C LEU A 101 1.24 19.22 6.73
N THR A 102 2.15 19.42 7.68
CA THR A 102 3.30 20.33 7.54
C THR A 102 4.16 19.96 6.33
N SER A 103 4.46 18.68 6.12
CA SER A 103 5.25 18.23 4.96
C SER A 103 4.56 18.59 3.64
N LEU A 104 3.24 18.39 3.57
CA LEU A 104 2.41 18.67 2.39
C LEU A 104 2.13 20.17 2.14
N GLU A 105 2.50 21.08 3.05
CA GLU A 105 2.47 22.52 2.80
C GLU A 105 3.61 22.94 1.85
N ASP A 106 4.78 22.32 2.01
CA ASP A 106 6.00 22.67 1.29
C ASP A 106 6.37 21.67 0.19
N ASN A 107 5.78 20.46 0.19
CA ASN A 107 6.17 19.36 -0.68
C ASN A 107 4.96 18.73 -1.40
N PRO A 108 5.17 18.14 -2.59
CA PRO A 108 4.10 17.47 -3.34
C PRO A 108 3.70 16.10 -2.76
N ASP A 109 4.38 15.64 -1.72
CA ASP A 109 4.16 14.37 -1.02
C ASP A 109 4.71 14.46 0.41
N ILE A 110 4.42 13.48 1.26
CA ILE A 110 4.99 13.38 2.61
C ILE A 110 6.41 12.81 2.49
N LEU A 111 7.42 13.59 2.86
CA LEU A 111 8.82 13.18 2.74
C LEU A 111 9.24 12.22 3.86
N GLU A 112 10.15 11.28 3.56
CA GLU A 112 10.66 10.29 4.54
C GLU A 112 11.29 10.95 5.78
N LYS A 113 11.95 12.10 5.59
CA LYS A 113 12.54 12.87 6.69
C LYS A 113 11.48 13.42 7.66
N ASP A 114 10.25 13.62 7.20
CA ASP A 114 9.17 14.24 7.96
C ASP A 114 8.29 13.18 8.61
N VAL A 115 8.02 12.07 7.92
CA VAL A 115 7.35 10.87 8.43
C VAL A 115 8.05 9.63 7.88
N SER A 116 8.40 8.70 8.78
CA SER A 116 9.10 7.48 8.41
C SER A 116 8.31 6.67 7.38
N ILE A 117 9.03 6.06 6.43
CA ILE A 117 8.47 5.07 5.50
C ILE A 117 7.95 3.80 6.19
N ILE A 118 8.21 3.63 7.48
CA ILE A 118 7.69 2.53 8.29
C ILE A 118 7.00 3.09 9.52
N ILE A 119 5.73 2.75 9.68
CA ILE A 119 4.92 2.97 10.88
C ILE A 119 4.46 1.61 11.39
N MET A 120 4.56 1.38 12.69
CA MET A 120 4.07 0.19 13.37
C MET A 120 2.93 0.56 14.31
N GLY A 121 1.78 -0.12 14.21
CA GLY A 121 0.62 0.13 15.07
C GLY A 121 0.28 -1.06 15.97
N CYS A 122 0.19 -0.84 17.28
CA CYS A 122 -0.11 -1.93 18.21
C CYS A 122 -1.60 -2.29 18.21
N TYR A 123 -1.94 -3.55 17.92
CA TYR A 123 -3.33 -4.05 17.98
C TYR A 123 -3.95 -3.92 19.37
N ASN A 124 -3.13 -4.02 20.43
CA ASN A 124 -3.62 -4.02 21.81
C ASN A 124 -3.94 -2.61 22.33
N CYS A 125 -3.08 -1.62 22.08
CA CYS A 125 -3.23 -0.28 22.67
C CYS A 125 -3.44 0.85 21.67
N GLY A 126 -3.31 0.60 20.37
CA GLY A 126 -3.47 1.56 19.28
C GLY A 126 -2.33 2.55 19.06
N VAL A 127 -1.25 2.48 19.87
CA VAL A 127 -0.11 3.38 19.73
C VAL A 127 0.66 3.08 18.45
N LEU A 128 0.98 4.15 17.71
CA LEU A 128 1.84 4.15 16.54
C LEU A 128 3.29 4.47 16.94
N THR A 129 4.24 3.81 16.29
CA THR A 129 5.68 4.10 16.41
C THR A 129 6.35 4.01 15.04
N GLU A 130 7.39 4.81 14.81
CA GLU A 130 8.17 4.84 13.57
C GLU A 130 9.48 4.04 13.70
N GLU A 131 9.64 3.28 14.78
CA GLU A 131 10.79 2.41 15.01
C GLU A 131 10.74 1.16 14.10
N SER A 132 11.78 0.98 13.27
CA SER A 132 11.87 -0.15 12.33
C SER A 132 12.33 -1.47 12.95
N GLN A 133 12.92 -1.43 14.14
CA GLN A 133 13.37 -2.61 14.89
C GLN A 133 12.80 -2.55 16.30
N ILE A 134 11.69 -3.24 16.52
CA ILE A 134 10.98 -3.24 17.79
C ILE A 134 10.72 -4.66 18.28
N GLU A 135 10.98 -4.92 19.56
CA GLU A 135 10.70 -6.20 20.20
C GLU A 135 9.36 -6.17 20.98
N LEU A 136 9.02 -5.00 21.53
CA LEU A 136 7.85 -4.75 22.36
C LEU A 136 7.24 -3.38 22.05
N CYS A 137 5.91 -3.26 22.07
CA CYS A 137 5.22 -1.98 22.04
C CYS A 137 5.76 -1.07 23.16
N PRO A 138 6.19 0.17 22.83
CA PRO A 138 6.86 1.04 23.80
C PRO A 138 5.90 1.58 24.87
N HIS A 139 4.60 1.42 24.64
CA HIS A 139 3.56 1.89 25.54
C HIS A 139 2.98 0.79 26.44
N CYS A 140 2.53 -0.33 25.86
CA CYS A 140 1.84 -1.38 26.64
C CYS A 140 2.66 -2.67 26.83
N GLY A 141 3.85 -2.78 26.22
CA GLY A 141 4.70 -3.96 26.34
C GLY A 141 4.20 -5.20 25.56
N ALA A 142 3.21 -5.06 24.68
CA ALA A 142 2.80 -6.14 23.77
C ALA A 142 3.97 -6.58 22.89
N LEU A 143 4.09 -7.87 22.61
CA LEU A 143 5.16 -8.41 21.74
C LEU A 143 5.06 -7.83 20.32
N ALA A 144 6.19 -7.72 19.61
CA ALA A 144 6.24 -7.17 18.24
C ALA A 144 5.28 -7.85 17.24
N VAL A 145 4.90 -9.12 17.47
CA VAL A 145 3.89 -9.83 16.65
C VAL A 145 2.49 -9.23 16.75
N GLU A 146 2.21 -8.48 17.81
CA GLU A 146 0.96 -7.73 18.04
C GLU A 146 1.02 -6.31 17.47
N LEU A 147 1.99 -6.01 16.60
CA LEU A 147 2.08 -4.75 15.88
C LEU A 147 1.85 -4.99 14.39
N GLU A 148 0.95 -4.19 13.82
CA GLU A 148 0.72 -4.11 12.39
C GLU A 148 1.79 -3.21 11.75
N TRP A 149 2.33 -3.65 10.61
CA TRP A 149 3.30 -2.89 9.83
C TRP A 149 2.58 -2.10 8.73
N PHE A 150 2.89 -0.81 8.63
CA PHE A 150 2.46 0.09 7.57
C PHE A 150 3.68 0.68 6.88
N GLY A 151 3.73 0.63 5.55
CA GLY A 151 4.76 1.30 4.78
C GLY A 151 4.32 1.53 3.33
N PRO A 152 5.18 2.15 2.49
CA PRO A 152 4.81 2.56 1.14
C PRO A 152 4.58 1.38 0.18
N PHE A 153 4.83 0.14 0.63
CA PHE A 153 4.67 -1.07 -0.15
C PHE A 153 3.36 -1.79 0.17
N TYR A 154 2.44 -1.71 -0.79
CA TYR A 154 1.19 -2.46 -0.82
C TYR A 154 1.44 -3.94 -1.19
N ALA A 155 2.16 -4.69 -0.36
CA ALA A 155 2.31 -6.15 -0.53
C ALA A 155 1.21 -6.92 0.21
N GLU A 156 0.63 -6.32 1.24
CA GLU A 156 -0.50 -6.85 2.00
C GLU A 156 -1.29 -5.66 2.54
N THR A 157 -2.58 -5.55 2.18
CA THR A 157 -3.49 -4.61 2.82
C THR A 157 -4.80 -5.29 3.15
N SER A 158 -5.52 -4.73 4.12
CA SER A 158 -6.83 -5.24 4.55
C SER A 158 -7.88 -5.25 3.42
N GLU A 159 -7.63 -4.47 2.37
CA GLU A 159 -8.43 -4.26 1.16
C GLU A 159 -7.99 -5.14 -0.02
N HIS A 160 -7.04 -6.08 0.18
CA HIS A 160 -6.49 -6.94 -0.86
C HIS A 160 -5.94 -6.14 -2.05
N LEU A 161 -5.16 -5.10 -1.78
CA LEU A 161 -4.40 -4.35 -2.78
C LEU A 161 -5.28 -3.75 -3.90
N GLY A 162 -6.58 -3.53 -3.66
CA GLY A 162 -7.46 -2.95 -4.69
C GLY A 162 -8.03 -3.93 -5.73
N GLN A 163 -7.88 -5.25 -5.53
CA GLN A 163 -8.67 -6.30 -6.20
C GLN A 163 -8.66 -6.23 -7.74
N LEU A 164 -7.49 -6.19 -8.37
CA LEU A 164 -7.39 -6.17 -9.83
C LEU A 164 -7.69 -7.55 -10.44
N THR A 165 -8.28 -7.56 -11.63
CA THR A 165 -8.40 -8.78 -12.45
C THR A 165 -7.08 -9.05 -13.18
N PRO A 166 -6.82 -10.31 -13.61
CA PRO A 166 -5.69 -10.63 -14.49
C PRO A 166 -5.59 -9.70 -15.71
N ASP A 167 -6.70 -9.44 -16.40
CA ASP A 167 -6.73 -8.55 -17.56
C ASP A 167 -6.36 -7.11 -17.22
N ALA A 168 -6.82 -6.60 -16.06
CA ALA A 168 -6.48 -5.25 -15.60
C ALA A 168 -5.00 -5.13 -15.22
N ILE A 169 -4.42 -6.20 -14.64
CA ILE A 169 -2.98 -6.28 -14.35
C ILE A 169 -2.20 -6.24 -15.67
N ILE A 170 -2.51 -7.13 -16.62
CA ILE A 170 -1.84 -7.20 -17.93
C ILE A 170 -1.91 -5.85 -18.65
N THR A 171 -3.11 -5.25 -18.70
CA THR A 171 -3.32 -3.95 -19.35
C THR A 171 -2.47 -2.86 -18.70
N THR A 172 -2.40 -2.84 -17.36
CA THR A 172 -1.56 -1.87 -16.65
C THR A 172 -0.09 -2.07 -17.01
N LEU A 173 0.41 -3.30 -16.89
CA LEU A 173 1.81 -3.63 -17.13
C LEU A 173 2.24 -3.29 -18.57
N GLU A 174 1.35 -3.47 -19.54
CA GLU A 174 1.60 -3.15 -20.95
C GLU A 174 1.72 -1.64 -21.21
N GLN A 175 0.93 -0.82 -20.54
CA GLN A 175 0.87 0.62 -20.83
C GLN A 175 1.93 1.45 -20.11
N ILE A 176 2.42 0.99 -18.95
CA ILE A 176 3.28 1.80 -18.07
C ILE A 176 4.59 2.24 -18.73
N PRO A 177 5.38 1.40 -19.44
CA PRO A 177 6.63 1.83 -20.05
C PRO A 177 6.43 2.99 -21.05
N ASP A 178 5.39 2.93 -21.88
CA ASP A 178 5.08 4.00 -22.84
C ASP A 178 4.63 5.28 -22.12
N GLN A 179 3.89 5.16 -21.02
CA GLN A 179 3.51 6.30 -20.20
C GLN A 179 4.72 6.94 -19.49
N VAL A 180 5.70 6.14 -19.05
CA VAL A 180 6.97 6.63 -18.51
C VAL A 180 7.76 7.34 -19.60
N ALA A 181 7.87 6.75 -20.81
CA ALA A 181 8.53 7.36 -21.96
C ALA A 181 7.95 8.76 -22.26
N ASN A 182 6.62 8.85 -22.33
CA ASN A 182 5.91 10.12 -22.53
C ASN A 182 6.14 11.10 -21.37
N ALA A 183 6.27 10.61 -20.13
CA ALA A 183 6.50 11.46 -18.96
C ALA A 183 7.92 12.07 -18.96
N ILE A 184 8.93 11.36 -19.45
CA ILE A 184 10.32 11.85 -19.48
C ILE A 184 10.70 12.56 -20.79
N GLU A 185 9.87 12.44 -21.84
CA GLU A 185 10.13 13.09 -23.13
C GLU A 185 10.28 14.61 -22.98
N GLY A 186 11.38 15.14 -23.53
CA GLY A 186 11.71 16.57 -23.52
C GLY A 186 12.20 17.12 -22.18
N VAL A 187 12.34 16.28 -21.14
CA VAL A 187 12.84 16.69 -19.83
C VAL A 187 14.37 16.60 -19.82
N ASP A 188 15.04 17.64 -19.28
CA ASP A 188 16.49 17.66 -19.14
C ASP A 188 16.96 16.54 -18.19
N GLU A 189 18.04 15.84 -18.54
CA GLU A 189 18.63 14.80 -17.70
C GLU A 189 19.02 15.33 -16.31
N ALA A 190 19.39 16.61 -16.21
CA ALA A 190 19.66 17.25 -14.92
C ALA A 190 18.44 17.20 -13.97
N VAL A 191 17.23 17.37 -14.52
CA VAL A 191 15.97 17.25 -13.76
C VAL A 191 15.70 15.79 -13.42
N LEU A 192 15.88 14.88 -14.38
CA LEU A 192 15.65 13.44 -14.17
C LEU A 192 16.61 12.82 -13.13
N SER A 193 17.76 13.46 -12.92
CA SER A 193 18.79 13.07 -11.94
C SER A 193 18.66 13.84 -10.61
N HIS A 194 17.72 14.77 -10.49
CA HIS A 194 17.55 15.57 -9.28
C HIS A 194 16.75 14.81 -8.21
N LYS A 195 17.28 14.75 -6.99
CA LYS A 195 16.59 14.18 -5.83
C LYS A 195 15.84 15.27 -5.06
N PRO A 196 14.56 15.07 -4.70
CA PRO A 196 13.81 16.02 -3.87
C PRO A 196 14.46 16.26 -2.49
N SER A 197 15.03 15.22 -1.89
CA SER A 197 15.82 15.28 -0.66
C SER A 197 16.89 14.19 -0.65
N ALA A 198 17.75 14.15 0.37
CA ALA A 198 18.82 13.15 0.46
C ALA A 198 18.28 11.70 0.50
N ASP A 199 17.13 11.51 1.13
CA ASP A 199 16.49 10.21 1.34
C ASP A 199 15.48 9.86 0.24
N GLU A 200 15.21 10.79 -0.68
CA GLU A 200 14.28 10.59 -1.78
C GLU A 200 14.97 10.14 -3.08
N TRP A 201 14.19 9.52 -3.95
CA TRP A 201 14.65 9.07 -5.26
C TRP A 201 14.46 10.14 -6.33
N CYS A 202 15.43 10.23 -7.24
CA CYS A 202 15.25 10.92 -8.52
C CYS A 202 14.49 10.03 -9.53
N VAL A 203 14.07 10.61 -10.66
CA VAL A 203 13.34 9.86 -11.71
C VAL A 203 14.14 8.66 -12.23
N LYS A 204 15.46 8.81 -12.39
CA LYS A 204 16.33 7.70 -12.83
C LYS A 204 16.36 6.54 -11.83
N GLU A 205 16.39 6.83 -10.54
CA GLU A 205 16.32 5.82 -9.47
C GLU A 205 14.95 5.15 -9.43
N ILE A 206 13.86 5.90 -9.64
CA ILE A 206 12.51 5.33 -9.74
C ILE A 206 12.40 4.38 -10.93
N MET A 207 12.89 4.77 -12.11
CA MET A 207 12.89 3.90 -13.30
C MET A 207 13.69 2.61 -13.04
N ALA A 208 14.85 2.73 -12.38
CA ALA A 208 15.67 1.59 -12.00
C ALA A 208 14.96 0.67 -10.99
N HIS A 209 14.30 1.25 -10.01
CA HIS A 209 13.48 0.53 -9.06
C HIS A 209 12.35 -0.23 -9.74
N MET A 210 11.70 0.37 -10.75
CA MET A 210 10.57 -0.26 -11.45
C MET A 210 10.96 -1.56 -12.16
N PHE A 211 12.05 -1.58 -12.95
CA PHE A 211 12.45 -2.82 -13.63
C PHE A 211 13.06 -3.86 -12.67
N GLU A 212 13.66 -3.43 -11.55
CA GLU A 212 14.09 -4.32 -10.49
C GLU A 212 12.92 -4.99 -9.77
N THR A 213 11.83 -4.25 -9.59
CA THR A 213 10.56 -4.79 -9.08
C THR A 213 9.97 -5.81 -10.06
N ASP A 214 10.07 -5.60 -11.38
CA ASP A 214 9.69 -6.61 -12.38
C ASP A 214 10.51 -7.89 -12.24
N HIS A 215 11.84 -7.80 -12.10
CA HIS A 215 12.68 -8.98 -11.87
C HIS A 215 12.25 -9.76 -10.61
N ALA A 216 11.99 -9.06 -9.51
CA ALA A 216 11.49 -9.68 -8.29
C ALA A 216 10.10 -10.31 -8.48
N PHE A 217 9.23 -9.68 -9.25
CA PHE A 217 7.90 -10.20 -9.60
C PHE A 217 8.00 -11.50 -10.42
N ILE A 218 8.86 -11.52 -11.45
CA ILE A 218 9.13 -12.69 -12.29
C ILE A 218 9.70 -13.84 -11.45
N GLU A 219 10.72 -13.56 -10.62
CA GLU A 219 11.36 -14.57 -9.78
C GLU A 219 10.35 -15.21 -8.81
N ARG A 220 9.58 -14.38 -8.09
CA ARG A 220 8.59 -14.85 -7.11
C ARG A 220 7.47 -15.64 -7.77
N THR A 221 6.92 -15.13 -8.87
CA THR A 221 5.85 -15.81 -9.60
C THR A 221 6.35 -17.15 -10.14
N SER A 222 7.51 -17.18 -10.79
CA SER A 222 8.11 -18.42 -11.29
C SER A 222 8.38 -19.43 -10.17
N THR A 223 8.80 -18.98 -9.00
CA THR A 223 8.99 -19.82 -7.80
C THR A 223 7.67 -20.48 -7.37
N ILE A 224 6.57 -19.72 -7.33
CA ILE A 224 5.24 -20.27 -7.02
C ILE A 224 4.83 -21.31 -8.06
N LEU A 225 5.04 -21.01 -9.35
CA LEU A 225 4.61 -21.87 -10.45
C LEU A 225 5.39 -23.18 -10.54
N ALA A 226 6.66 -23.18 -10.12
CA ALA A 226 7.51 -24.37 -10.11
C ALA A 226 7.27 -25.30 -8.91
N ALA A 227 6.64 -24.81 -7.84
CA ALA A 227 6.48 -25.57 -6.60
C ALA A 227 5.22 -26.46 -6.58
N GLU A 228 5.35 -27.69 -6.07
CA GLU A 228 4.19 -28.58 -5.85
C GLU A 228 3.31 -28.16 -4.65
N GLY A 229 3.78 -27.21 -3.82
CA GLY A 229 3.09 -26.70 -2.64
C GLY A 229 3.15 -25.18 -2.53
N VAL A 230 3.16 -24.66 -1.31
CA VAL A 230 3.28 -23.21 -1.02
C VAL A 230 4.74 -22.91 -0.63
N PRO A 231 5.60 -22.45 -1.57
CA PRO A 231 7.00 -22.20 -1.29
C PRO A 231 7.19 -20.90 -0.50
N ALA A 232 8.28 -20.82 0.26
CA ALA A 232 8.78 -19.54 0.75
C ALA A 232 9.38 -18.75 -0.42
N LEU A 233 8.99 -17.47 -0.53
CA LEU A 233 9.41 -16.60 -1.61
C LEU A 233 10.74 -15.91 -1.31
N PRO A 234 11.61 -15.73 -2.33
CA PRO A 234 12.90 -15.09 -2.15
C PRO A 234 12.76 -13.61 -1.75
N ARG A 235 13.60 -13.21 -0.78
CA ARG A 235 13.73 -11.82 -0.30
C ARG A 235 15.14 -11.57 0.24
N ALA A 236 16.13 -11.51 -0.65
CA ALA A 236 17.51 -11.23 -0.26
C ALA A 236 17.71 -9.77 0.23
N LYS A 237 16.92 -8.84 -0.32
CA LYS A 237 16.90 -7.41 0.05
C LYS A 237 15.46 -6.87 0.09
N PRO A 238 15.19 -5.78 0.83
CA PRO A 238 13.93 -5.07 0.70
C PRO A 238 13.68 -4.62 -0.75
N PRO A 239 12.44 -4.73 -1.29
CA PRO A 239 12.16 -4.37 -2.69
C PRO A 239 12.62 -2.98 -3.11
N TRP A 240 12.48 -1.97 -2.24
CA TRP A 240 12.92 -0.60 -2.51
C TRP A 240 14.43 -0.44 -2.68
N LYS A 241 15.23 -1.37 -2.14
CA LYS A 241 16.70 -1.30 -2.20
C LYS A 241 17.31 -2.14 -3.32
N LEU A 242 16.49 -2.72 -4.19
CA LEU A 242 16.97 -3.64 -5.23
C LEU A 242 17.83 -2.93 -6.29
N HIS A 243 17.57 -1.65 -6.55
CA HIS A 243 18.30 -0.84 -7.52
C HIS A 243 19.64 -0.28 -6.99
N GLU A 244 19.83 -0.24 -5.66
CA GLU A 244 21.00 0.38 -5.03
C GLU A 244 22.30 -0.39 -5.31
N GLY A 245 23.38 0.35 -5.63
CA GLY A 245 24.73 -0.20 -5.80
C GLY A 245 24.95 -1.00 -7.09
N LYS A 246 24.06 -0.87 -8.08
CA LYS A 246 24.13 -1.57 -9.36
C LYS A 246 24.68 -0.74 -10.53
N GLY A 247 25.05 0.52 -10.30
CA GLY A 247 25.64 1.39 -11.33
C GLY A 247 24.63 2.07 -12.25
N TYR A 248 23.33 2.00 -11.93
CA TYR A 248 22.26 2.59 -12.74
C TYR A 248 22.31 4.12 -12.78
N GLU A 249 22.96 4.76 -11.82
CA GLU A 249 23.21 6.20 -11.81
C GLU A 249 23.99 6.68 -13.05
N ALA A 250 24.84 5.80 -13.61
CA ALA A 250 25.64 6.09 -14.80
C ALA A 250 24.86 5.92 -16.12
N TYR A 251 23.65 5.35 -16.08
CA TYR A 251 22.86 5.12 -17.28
C TYR A 251 22.16 6.41 -17.68
N SER A 252 22.06 6.68 -18.98
CA SER A 252 21.16 7.72 -19.49
C SER A 252 19.69 7.33 -19.26
N PRO A 253 18.76 8.29 -19.19
CA PRO A 253 17.32 8.01 -19.08
C PRO A 253 16.80 7.04 -20.15
N TYR A 254 17.30 7.15 -21.39
CA TYR A 254 16.91 6.25 -22.49
C TYR A 254 17.42 4.83 -22.32
N GLN A 255 18.61 4.64 -21.75
CA GLN A 255 19.10 3.30 -21.41
C GLN A 255 18.25 2.66 -20.31
N LEU A 256 17.87 3.42 -19.27
CA LEU A 256 16.97 2.93 -18.22
C LEU A 256 15.59 2.57 -18.77
N LEU A 257 15.05 3.40 -19.68
CA LEU A 257 13.77 3.12 -20.34
C LEU A 257 13.84 1.84 -21.20
N THR A 258 14.92 1.66 -21.96
CA THR A 258 15.12 0.46 -22.79
C THR A 258 15.17 -0.79 -21.90
N THR A 259 15.97 -0.77 -20.84
CA THR A 259 16.01 -1.87 -19.86
C THR A 259 14.64 -2.15 -19.26
N MET A 260 13.90 -1.10 -18.89
CA MET A 260 12.54 -1.25 -18.36
C MET A 260 11.60 -1.91 -19.37
N GLN A 261 11.65 -1.53 -20.64
CA GLN A 261 10.83 -2.14 -21.70
C GLN A 261 11.20 -3.62 -21.93
N ASP A 262 12.49 -3.94 -21.92
CA ASP A 262 12.98 -5.32 -22.11
C ASP A 262 12.51 -6.23 -20.96
N VAL A 263 12.73 -5.82 -19.71
CA VAL A 263 12.30 -6.60 -18.54
C VAL A 263 10.77 -6.68 -18.47
N ARG A 264 10.05 -5.62 -18.85
CA ARG A 264 8.58 -5.64 -18.90
C ARG A 264 8.05 -6.65 -19.91
N ALA A 265 8.72 -6.83 -21.04
CA ALA A 265 8.33 -7.84 -22.03
C ALA A 265 8.39 -9.26 -21.43
N GLU A 266 9.37 -9.55 -20.56
CA GLU A 266 9.46 -10.81 -19.82
C GLU A 266 8.30 -10.96 -18.82
N SER A 267 8.01 -9.92 -18.02
CA SER A 267 6.87 -9.90 -17.10
C SER A 267 5.56 -10.20 -17.85
N LEU A 268 5.33 -9.54 -18.99
CA LEU A 268 4.14 -9.71 -19.82
C LEU A 268 4.04 -11.11 -20.43
N ALA A 269 5.15 -11.66 -20.92
CA ALA A 269 5.20 -13.02 -21.45
C ALA A 269 4.80 -14.04 -20.37
N LEU A 270 5.31 -13.86 -19.14
CA LEU A 270 4.94 -14.68 -18.00
C LEU A 270 3.44 -14.59 -17.70
N VAL A 271 2.90 -13.40 -17.43
CA VAL A 271 1.50 -13.26 -16.99
C VAL A 271 0.48 -13.65 -18.06
N ARG A 272 0.81 -13.47 -19.35
CA ARG A 272 -0.05 -13.90 -20.47
C ARG A 272 -0.08 -15.41 -20.67
N SER A 273 0.90 -16.13 -20.13
CA SER A 273 0.94 -17.60 -20.19
C SER A 273 0.12 -18.28 -19.08
N LEU A 274 -0.30 -17.53 -18.05
CA LEU A 274 -0.94 -18.06 -16.85
C LEU A 274 -2.38 -18.50 -17.12
N SER A 275 -2.74 -19.69 -16.64
CA SER A 275 -4.13 -20.13 -16.57
C SER A 275 -4.85 -19.48 -15.37
N PRO A 276 -6.19 -19.50 -15.33
CA PRO A 276 -6.94 -19.06 -14.14
C PRO A 276 -6.54 -19.78 -12.84
N GLN A 277 -6.08 -21.03 -12.93
CA GLN A 277 -5.62 -21.78 -11.76
C GLN A 277 -4.23 -21.33 -11.28
N ASP A 278 -3.39 -20.83 -12.17
CA ASP A 278 -2.07 -20.32 -11.81
C ASP A 278 -2.17 -19.04 -10.98
N TRP A 279 -3.13 -18.16 -11.30
CA TRP A 279 -3.38 -16.92 -10.56
C TRP A 279 -3.71 -17.13 -9.08
N VAL A 280 -4.31 -18.27 -8.72
CA VAL A 280 -4.67 -18.58 -7.32
C VAL A 280 -3.57 -19.34 -6.57
N ARG A 281 -2.48 -19.74 -7.23
CA ARG A 281 -1.37 -20.41 -6.55
C ARG A 281 -0.66 -19.44 -5.61
N GLN A 282 -0.11 -19.98 -4.53
CA GLN A 282 0.37 -19.20 -3.40
C GLN A 282 1.83 -19.49 -3.07
N GLY A 283 2.51 -18.48 -2.53
CA GLY A 283 3.76 -18.61 -1.78
C GLY A 283 3.66 -17.87 -0.45
N THR A 284 4.68 -18.00 0.39
CA THR A 284 4.79 -17.23 1.63
C THR A 284 5.87 -16.16 1.53
N LEU A 285 5.51 -14.92 1.85
CA LEU A 285 6.42 -13.79 1.92
C LEU A 285 6.35 -13.21 3.33
N MET A 286 7.47 -13.20 4.06
CA MET A 286 7.53 -12.70 5.45
C MET A 286 6.53 -13.36 6.43
N GLY A 287 6.16 -14.62 6.18
CA GLY A 287 5.19 -15.33 7.01
C GLY A 287 3.72 -15.13 6.58
N SER A 288 3.46 -14.16 5.70
CA SER A 288 2.14 -13.96 5.09
C SER A 288 2.00 -14.78 3.81
N VAL A 289 0.79 -15.21 3.50
CA VAL A 289 0.48 -15.93 2.27
C VAL A 289 0.12 -14.93 1.17
N SER A 290 0.78 -15.04 0.02
CA SER A 290 0.50 -14.21 -1.15
C SER A 290 0.25 -15.10 -2.38
N SER A 291 -0.83 -14.83 -3.09
CA SER A 291 -1.11 -15.47 -4.38
C SER A 291 -0.39 -14.79 -5.54
N VAL A 292 -0.33 -15.45 -6.70
CA VAL A 292 0.13 -14.83 -7.95
C VAL A 292 -0.74 -13.61 -8.31
N LEU A 293 -2.04 -13.65 -8.01
CA LEU A 293 -2.94 -12.51 -8.17
C LEU A 293 -2.56 -11.34 -7.26
N ASP A 294 -2.19 -11.61 -6.01
CA ASP A 294 -1.72 -10.58 -5.09
C ASP A 294 -0.41 -9.95 -5.59
N LEU A 295 0.54 -10.78 -6.04
CA LEU A 295 1.79 -10.29 -6.64
C LEU A 295 1.57 -9.46 -7.90
N GLY A 296 0.65 -9.89 -8.78
CA GLY A 296 0.29 -9.15 -9.99
C GLY A 296 -0.40 -7.82 -9.67
N THR A 297 -1.27 -7.81 -8.65
CA THR A 297 -1.92 -6.59 -8.17
C THR A 297 -0.91 -5.62 -7.55
N TRP A 298 0.02 -6.15 -6.76
CA TRP A 298 1.12 -5.38 -6.17
C TRP A 298 1.94 -4.66 -7.24
N VAL A 299 2.47 -5.37 -8.25
CA VAL A 299 3.30 -4.75 -9.29
C VAL A 299 2.53 -3.74 -10.13
N ALA A 300 1.26 -4.00 -10.43
CA ALA A 300 0.42 -3.06 -11.19
C ALA A 300 0.15 -1.75 -10.44
N ASN A 301 -0.14 -1.81 -9.13
CA ASN A 301 -0.35 -0.60 -8.34
C ASN A 301 0.95 0.15 -8.04
N HIS A 302 2.03 -0.59 -7.75
CA HIS A 302 3.37 -0.06 -7.61
C HIS A 302 3.75 0.81 -8.82
N ASP A 303 3.52 0.28 -10.02
CA ASP A 303 3.81 1.00 -11.26
C ASP A 303 2.98 2.27 -11.44
N LYS A 304 1.67 2.20 -11.16
CA LYS A 304 0.80 3.39 -11.21
C LYS A 304 1.27 4.46 -10.24
N GLY A 305 1.65 4.07 -9.03
CA GLY A 305 2.19 4.97 -8.00
C GLY A 305 3.47 5.65 -8.46
N HIS A 306 4.45 4.89 -8.95
CA HIS A 306 5.72 5.43 -9.44
C HIS A 306 5.57 6.24 -10.72
N LEU A 307 4.66 5.88 -11.63
CA LEU A 307 4.36 6.72 -12.78
C LEU A 307 3.80 8.08 -12.35
N ALA A 308 2.89 8.11 -11.37
CA ALA A 308 2.39 9.37 -10.82
C ALA A 308 3.51 10.19 -10.17
N GLN A 309 4.44 9.54 -9.45
CA GLN A 309 5.63 10.18 -8.89
C GLN A 309 6.54 10.77 -9.98
N ILE A 310 6.83 10.01 -11.05
CA ILE A 310 7.62 10.48 -12.19
C ILE A 310 6.95 11.70 -12.85
N LYS A 311 5.64 11.66 -13.10
CA LYS A 311 4.91 12.79 -13.69
C LYS A 311 5.03 14.05 -12.83
N ARG A 312 4.86 13.93 -11.51
CA ARG A 312 5.06 15.05 -10.56
C ARG A 312 6.47 15.64 -10.65
N LEU A 313 7.50 14.80 -10.62
CA LEU A 313 8.90 15.24 -10.69
C LEU A 313 9.28 15.87 -12.05
N CYS A 314 8.61 15.45 -13.13
CA CYS A 314 8.77 16.02 -14.47
C CYS A 314 7.89 17.26 -14.73
N GLY A 315 7.02 17.65 -13.79
CA GLY A 315 6.09 18.77 -13.96
C GLY A 315 4.98 18.52 -15.00
N LYS A 316 4.50 17.27 -15.11
CA LYS A 316 3.45 16.83 -16.05
C LYS A 316 2.17 16.39 -15.36
#